data_AF-A0A354B2B7-F1
#
_entry.id   AF-A0A354B2B7-F1
#
_cell.length_a   1.000
_cell.length_b   1.000
_cell.length_c   1.000
_cell.angle_alpha   90.00
_cell.angle_beta   90.00
_cell.angle_gamma   90.00
#
_symmetry.space_group_name_H-M   'P 1'
#
loop_
_entity.id
_entity.type
_entity.pdbx_description
1 polymer ?
#
loop_
_entity_poly.entity_id
_entity_poly.type
_entity_poly.pdbx_seq_one_letter_code
_entity_poly.pdbx_strand_id
1 'polypeptide(L)' 'MAINVSDVAVRDAKGGERKLGDWTGQVLLIVNVASRCGFTRQYAG' A
#
# COMPACT_ATOMS: atom_id res chain seq x y z
N MET A 1 -13.80 -6.42 -18.11
CA MET A 1 -13.16 -7.12 -16.98
C MET A 1 -12.59 -6.05 -16.07
N ALA A 2 -13.14 -5.86 -14.87
CA ALA A 2 -12.72 -4.79 -13.97
C ALA A 2 -11.66 -5.31 -13.01
N ILE A 3 -10.60 -4.54 -12.79
CA ILE A 3 -9.61 -4.82 -11.76
C ILE A 3 -10.28 -4.60 -10.40
N ASN A 4 -10.24 -5.62 -9.53
CA ASN A 4 -10.69 -5.49 -8.15
C ASN A 4 -9.49 -5.22 -7.22
N VAL A 5 -9.52 -4.08 -6.54
CA VAL A 5 -8.47 -3.65 -5.61
C VAL A 5 -8.34 -4.58 -4.40
N SER A 6 -9.41 -5.26 -3.97
CA SER A 6 -9.37 -6.16 -2.81
C SER A 6 -8.46 -7.37 -3.03
N ASP A 7 -8.26 -7.77 -4.29
CA ASP A 7 -7.48 -8.96 -4.65
C ASP A 7 -5.99 -8.65 -4.78
N VAL A 8 -5.59 -7.38 -4.68
CA VAL A 8 -4.18 -6.97 -4.76
C VAL A 8 -3.43 -7.46 -3.53
N ALA A 9 -2.40 -8.27 -3.76
CA ALA A 9 -1.45 -8.70 -2.74
C ALA A 9 -0.25 -7.74 -2.68
N VAL A 10 0.16 -7.38 -1.47
CA VAL A 10 1.33 -6.55 -1.17
C VAL A 10 2.20 -7.25 -0.14
N ARG A 11 3.51 -6.99 -0.20
CA ARG A 11 4.46 -7.46 0.80
C ARG A 11 4.57 -6.44 1.92
N ASP A 12 4.37 -6.87 3.15
CA ASP A 12 4.49 -6.00 4.33
C ASP A 12 5.95 -5.82 4.78
N ALA A 13 6.15 -4.91 5.75
CA ALA A 13 7.48 -4.58 6.28
C ALA A 13 8.17 -5.75 7.03
N LYS A 14 7.42 -6.79 7.42
CA LYS A 14 7.96 -8.02 8.04
C LYS A 14 8.27 -9.08 6.99
N GLY A 15 8.00 -8.79 5.72
CA GLY A 15 8.25 -9.65 4.58
C GLY A 15 7.12 -10.63 4.26
N GLY A 16 5.99 -10.56 4.97
CA GLY A 16 4.81 -11.39 4.72
C GLY A 16 3.93 -10.85 3.60
N GLU A 17 3.06 -11.69 3.04
CA GLU A 17 2.09 -11.30 2.02
C GLU A 17 0.74 -10.96 2.65
N ARG A 18 0.12 -9.86 2.21
CA ARG A 18 -1.17 -9.35 2.69
C ARG A 18 -2.03 -8.92 1.52
N LYS A 19 -3.34 -9.16 1.57
CA LYS A 19 -4.28 -8.67 0.54
C LYS A 19 -4.93 -7.38 1.00
N LEU A 20 -5.17 -6.42 0.10
CA LEU A 20 -5.89 -5.20 0.45
C LEU A 20 -7.33 -5.48 0.94
N GLY A 21 -7.93 -6.59 0.51
CA GLY A 21 -9.21 -7.08 1.00
C GLY A 21 -9.24 -7.46 2.48
N ASP A 22 -8.09 -7.68 3.13
CA ASP A 22 -8.02 -8.00 4.57
C ASP A 22 -8.60 -6.88 5.45
N TRP A 23 -8.70 -5.64 4.92
CA TRP A 23 -9.23 -4.45 5.61
C TRP A 23 -10.65 -4.08 5.16
N THR A 24 -11.43 -5.03 4.65
CA THR A 24 -12.82 -4.80 4.22
C THR A 24 -13.64 -4.10 5.31
N GLY A 25 -14.37 -3.06 4.92
CA GLY A 25 -15.16 -2.23 5.83
C GLY A 25 -14.39 -1.07 6.47
N GLN A 26 -13.10 -0.92 6.19
CA GLN A 26 -12.28 0.20 6.63
C GLN A 26 -11.90 1.12 5.47
N VAL A 27 -11.68 2.41 5.77
CA VAL A 27 -11.12 3.36 4.80
C VAL A 27 -9.60 3.17 4.74
N LEU A 28 -9.07 2.98 3.54
CA LEU A 28 -7.63 2.83 3.29
C LEU A 28 -7.07 4.06 2.58
N LEU A 29 -6.01 4.65 3.13
CA LEU A 29 -5.18 5.65 2.45
C LEU A 29 -3.90 5.00 1.95
N ILE A 30 -3.75 4.90 0.63
CA ILE A 30 -2.55 4.39 -0.02
C ILE A 30 -1.66 5.58 -0.38
N VAL A 31 -0.46 5.64 0.18
CA VAL A 31 0.53 6.68 -0.15
C VAL A 31 1.67 6.06 -0.96
N ASN A 32 1.84 6.53 -2.20
CA ASN A 32 2.95 6.11 -3.04
C ASN A 32 4.17 6.99 -2.77
N VAL A 33 5.25 6.41 -2.25
CA VAL A 33 6.50 7.09 -1.88
C VAL A 33 7.71 6.32 -2.40
N ALA A 34 8.88 6.98 -2.45
CA ALA A 34 10.15 6.31 -2.72
C ALA A 34 11.30 6.97 -1.95
N SER A 35 12.25 6.16 -1.47
CA SER A 35 13.35 6.59 -0.59
C SER A 35 14.28 7.67 -1.18
N ARG A 36 14.29 7.81 -2.51
CA ARG A 36 15.10 8.81 -3.22
C ARG A 36 14.26 9.82 -4.01
N CYS A 37 12.96 9.93 -3.71
CA CYS A 37 12.08 10.89 -4.37
C CYS A 37 12.21 12.28 -3.74
N GLY A 38 12.56 13.29 -4.54
CA GLY A 38 12.65 14.68 -4.10
C GLY A 38 11.31 15.34 -3.75
N PHE A 39 10.19 14.70 -4.09
CA PHE A 39 8.83 15.24 -3.91
C PHE A 39 8.10 14.69 -2.67
N THR A 40 8.64 13.69 -1.97
CA THR A 40 8.02 13.05 -0.80
C THR A 40 8.84 13.19 0.48
N ARG A 41 9.47 14.36 0.70
CA ARG A 41 10.38 14.63 1.84
C ARG A 41 9.72 14.54 3.21
N GLN A 42 8.41 14.77 3.31
CA GLN A 42 7.65 14.68 4.55
C GLN A 42 7.58 13.27 5.15
N TYR A 43 7.91 12.24 4.35
CA TYR A 43 7.97 10.85 4.77
C TYR A 43 9.41 10.36 4.97
N ALA A 44 10.39 11.27 5.06
CA ALA A 44 11.78 10.91 5.31
C ALA A 44 11.95 10.34 6.74
N GLY A 45 12.61 9.19 6.85
CA GLY A 45 12.88 8.44 8.08
C GLY A 45 13.56 7.11 7.78
#